data_AF-A0A2N1MAS2-F1
#
_entry.id   AF-A0A2N1MAS2-F1
#
_cell.length_a   1.000
_cell.length_b   1.000
_cell.length_c   1.000
_cell.angle_alpha   90.00
_cell.angle_beta   90.00
_cell.angle_gamma   90.00
#
_symmetry.space_group_name_H-M   'P 1'
#
loop_
_entity.id
_entity.type
_entity.pdbx_description
1 polymer ?
#
loop_
_entity_poly.entity_id
_entity_poly.type
_entity_poly.pdbx_seq_one_letter_code
_entity_poly.pdbx_strand_id
1 'polypeptide(L)' 'MLHAYANPSNRPTASQLDECLGDWVTAICDNPDPSELSDQFDAAEEIKFSNLENFNTFSNDEKAIYFSRPLWLID' A
#
# COMPACT_ATOMS: atom_id res chain seq x y z
N MET A 1 -7.46 -7.14 18.89
CA MET A 1 -7.84 -6.23 17.79
C MET A 1 -8.38 -6.91 16.53
N LEU A 2 -8.27 -8.25 16.35
CA LEU A 2 -8.74 -8.94 15.12
C LEU A 2 -10.27 -9.12 14.98
N HIS A 3 -11.07 -8.88 16.03
CA HIS A 3 -12.52 -9.13 15.98
C HIS A 3 -13.35 -8.03 15.29
N ALA A 4 -12.80 -6.83 15.08
CA ALA A 4 -13.58 -5.70 14.57
C ALA A 4 -13.92 -5.84 13.07
N TYR A 5 -13.07 -6.49 12.27
CA TYR A 5 -13.19 -6.52 10.80
C TYR A 5 -13.95 -7.73 10.24
N ALA A 6 -14.34 -8.68 11.08
CA ALA A 6 -15.08 -9.86 10.66
C ALA A 6 -16.58 -9.58 10.42
N ASN A 7 -17.14 -8.56 11.08
CA ASN A 7 -18.54 -8.16 10.90
C ASN A 7 -18.67 -7.17 9.72
N PRO A 8 -19.44 -7.49 8.66
CA PRO A 8 -19.69 -6.58 7.56
C PRO A 8 -20.24 -5.22 7.99
N SER A 9 -21.03 -5.17 9.06
CA SER A 9 -21.59 -3.92 9.59
C SER A 9 -20.56 -2.97 10.21
N ASN A 10 -19.35 -3.45 10.49
CA ASN A 10 -18.25 -2.62 10.99
C ASN A 10 -17.36 -2.09 9.85
N ARG A 11 -17.64 -2.47 8.60
CA ARG A 11 -16.88 -1.97 7.47
C ARG A 11 -17.23 -0.50 7.25
N PRO A 12 -16.24 0.37 7.03
CA PRO A 12 -16.50 1.75 6.64
C PRO A 12 -17.24 1.78 5.29
N THR A 13 -18.02 2.83 5.09
CA THR A 13 -18.66 3.09 3.80
C THR A 13 -17.61 3.47 2.76
N ALA A 14 -17.96 3.37 1.48
CA ALA A 14 -17.09 3.83 0.41
C ALA A 14 -16.68 5.31 0.56
N SER A 15 -17.59 6.17 1.03
CA SER A 15 -17.29 7.59 1.27
C SER A 15 -16.29 7.81 2.40
N GLN A 16 -16.37 7.01 3.48
CA GLN A 16 -15.41 7.09 4.58
C GLN A 16 -14.03 6.61 4.16
N LEU A 17 -13.96 5.62 3.27
CA LEU A 17 -12.69 5.18 2.68
C LEU A 17 -12.10 6.23 1.75
N ASP A 18 -12.94 6.89 0.94
CA ASP A 18 -12.51 7.97 0.03
C ASP A 18 -11.94 9.16 0.79
N GLU A 19 -12.63 9.62 1.84
CA GLU A 19 -12.17 10.68 2.73
C GLU A 19 -10.85 10.30 3.42
N CYS A 20 -10.80 9.11 4.04
CA CYS A 20 -9.60 8.62 4.71
C CYS A 20 -8.41 8.51 3.75
N LEU A 21 -8.63 8.05 2.51
CA LEU A 21 -7.58 7.96 1.50
C LEU A 21 -7.08 9.35 1.08
N GLY A 22 -7.98 10.31 0.92
CA GLY A 22 -7.63 11.70 0.62
C GLY A 22 -6.75 12.33 1.71
N ASP A 23 -7.12 12.13 2.97
CA ASP A 23 -6.33 12.59 4.11
C ASP A 23 -4.95 11.93 4.14
N TRP A 24 -4.89 10.62 3.86
CA TRP A 24 -3.65 9.86 3.78
C TRP A 24 -2.70 10.41 2.72
N VAL A 25 -3.21 10.65 1.50
CA VAL A 25 -2.43 11.21 0.39
C VAL A 25 -1.94 12.62 0.75
N THR A 26 -2.81 13.45 1.33
CA THR A 26 -2.45 14.80 1.76
C THR A 26 -1.32 14.77 2.81
N ALA A 27 -1.41 13.87 3.78
CA ALA A 27 -0.42 13.74 4.86
C ALA A 27 0.96 13.26 4.38
N ILE A 28 1.02 12.45 3.32
CA ILE A 28 2.27 11.90 2.78
C ILE A 28 2.87 12.80 1.69
N CYS A 29 2.03 13.35 0.80
CA CYS A 29 2.50 14.02 -0.41
C CYS A 29 2.51 15.55 -0.32
N ASP A 30 1.52 16.14 0.34
CA ASP A 30 1.27 17.58 0.29
C ASP A 30 1.69 18.32 1.57
N ASN A 31 1.77 17.60 2.70
CA ASN A 31 2.18 18.17 3.97
C ASN A 31 3.71 18.23 4.09
N PRO A 32 4.33 19.42 4.16
CA PRO A 32 5.78 19.54 4.33
C PRO A 32 6.24 19.22 5.77
N ASP A 33 5.32 19.19 6.73
CA ASP A 33 5.64 18.91 8.12
C ASP A 33 5.70 17.39 8.36
N PRO A 34 6.74 16.90 9.05
CA PRO A 34 6.85 15.48 9.36
C PRO A 34 5.68 15.04 10.24
N SER A 35 5.13 13.88 9.92
CA SER A 35 4.04 13.26 10.66
C SER A 35 4.36 11.78 10.87
N GLU A 36 3.82 11.21 11.96
CA GLU A 36 4.00 9.79 12.27
C GLU A 36 3.58 8.88 11.09
N LEU A 37 2.58 9.30 10.34
CA LEU A 37 2.07 8.59 9.17
C LEU A 37 3.05 8.65 7.98
N SER A 38 3.63 9.82 7.72
CA SER A 38 4.69 9.96 6.71
C SER A 38 5.92 9.15 7.09
N ASP A 39 6.34 9.21 8.35
CA ASP A 39 7.50 8.46 8.85
C ASP A 39 7.29 6.94 8.71
N GLN A 40 6.06 6.45 8.99
CA GLN A 40 5.68 5.05 8.79
C GLN A 40 5.69 4.66 7.32
N PHE A 41 5.21 5.54 6.44
CA PHE A 41 5.21 5.32 4.99
C PHE A 41 6.63 5.19 4.46
N ASP A 42 7.52 6.13 4.81
CA ASP A 42 8.91 6.15 4.39
C ASP A 42 9.64 4.89 4.85
N ALA A 43 9.50 4.51 6.11
CA ALA A 43 10.09 3.28 6.64
C ALA A 43 9.60 2.02 5.92
N ALA A 44 8.30 1.93 5.60
CA ALA A 44 7.73 0.80 4.87
C ALA A 44 8.27 0.73 3.42
N GLU A 45 8.43 1.89 2.79
CA GLU A 45 8.98 1.99 1.46
C GLU A 45 10.47 1.60 1.41
N GLU A 46 11.27 2.09 2.35
CA GLU A 46 12.68 1.69 2.51
C GLU A 46 12.82 0.17 2.70
N ILE A 47 11.95 -0.45 3.50
CA ILE A 47 11.92 -1.91 3.68
C ILE A 47 11.54 -2.64 2.39
N LYS A 48 10.53 -2.15 1.65
CA LYS A 48 10.11 -2.70 0.35
C LYS A 48 11.29 -2.70 -0.62
N PHE A 49 12.03 -1.60 -0.71
CA PHE A 49 13.19 -1.47 -1.60
C PHE A 49 14.41 -2.25 -1.10
N SER A 50 14.63 -2.34 0.21
CA SER A 50 15.72 -3.14 0.79
C SER A 50 15.52 -4.65 0.55
N ASN A 51 14.27 -5.12 0.58
CA ASN A 51 13.93 -6.50 0.23
C ASN A 51 13.96 -6.76 -1.29
N LEU A 52 14.04 -5.70 -2.09
CA LEU A 52 13.99 -5.75 -3.55
C LEU A 52 15.33 -6.17 -4.18
N GLU A 53 16.43 -6.24 -3.43
CA GLU A 53 17.70 -6.82 -3.92
C GLU A 53 17.55 -8.28 -4.40
N ASN A 54 16.42 -8.95 -4.10
CA ASN A 54 16.06 -10.30 -4.57
C ASN A 54 14.89 -10.30 -5.58
N PHE A 55 14.96 -9.52 -6.66
CA PHE A 55 14.01 -9.54 -7.80
C PHE A 55 13.78 -10.92 -8.45
N ASN A 56 14.56 -11.95 -8.09
CA ASN A 56 14.49 -13.28 -8.70
C ASN A 56 13.29 -14.14 -8.25
N THR A 57 12.38 -13.60 -7.43
CA THR A 57 11.22 -14.38 -6.97
C THR A 57 9.91 -13.76 -7.42
N PHE A 58 9.71 -13.65 -8.73
CA PHE A 58 8.36 -13.65 -9.28
C PHE A 58 7.77 -15.04 -8.99
N SER A 59 7.17 -15.21 -7.81
CA SER A 59 6.26 -16.32 -7.58
C SER A 59 4.98 -16.01 -8.36
N ASN A 60 5.00 -16.34 -9.65
CA ASN A 60 3.81 -16.29 -10.48
C ASN A 60 2.93 -17.47 -10.04
N ASP A 61 1.87 -17.18 -9.31
CA ASP A 61 0.82 -18.16 -9.05
C ASP A 61 0.22 -18.59 -10.40
N GLU A 62 0.21 -19.89 -10.68
CA GLU A 62 -0.30 -20.46 -11.93
C GLU A 62 -1.79 -20.12 -12.17
N LYS A 63 -2.52 -19.71 -11.13
CA LYS A 63 -3.93 -19.30 -11.21
C LYS A 63 -4.13 -17.79 -11.29
N ALA A 64 -3.05 -16.99 -11.29
CA ALA A 64 -3.18 -15.55 -11.39
C ALA A 64 -3.72 -15.14 -12.78
N ILE A 65 -4.81 -14.38 -12.79
CA ILE A 65 -5.40 -13.81 -14.01
C ILE A 65 -4.73 -12.45 -14.35
N TYR A 66 -3.96 -11.89 -13.42
CA TYR A 66 -3.24 -10.63 -13.58
C TYR A 66 -1.77 -10.81 -13.20
N PHE A 67 -0.89 -10.46 -14.14
CA PHE A 67 0.55 -10.44 -13.94
C PHE A 67 1.05 -9.00 -14.02
N SER A 68 1.84 -8.58 -13.04
CA SER A 68 2.56 -7.31 -13.12
C SER A 68 3.52 -7.33 -14.31
N ARG A 69 3.50 -6.27 -15.12
CA ARG A 69 4.47 -6.12 -16.20
C ARG A 69 5.88 -6.02 -15.62
N PRO A 70 6.87 -6.71 -16.21
CA PRO A 70 8.25 -6.54 -15.77
C PRO A 70 8.72 -5.09 -15.95
N LEU A 71 9.45 -4.57 -14.97
CA LEU A 71 9.94 -3.18 -14.95
C LEU A 71 10.81 -2.81 -16.17
N TRP A 72 11.44 -3.79 -16.80
CA TRP A 72 12.27 -3.61 -18.00
C TRP A 72 11.46 -3.48 -19.31
N LEU A 73 10.13 -3.58 -19.24
CA LEU A 73 9.20 -3.44 -20.37
C LEU A 73 8.40 -2.12 -20.29
N ILE A 74 8.93 -1.12 -19.59
CA ILE A 74 8.37 0.21 -19.54
C ILE A 74 9.18 1.06 -20.52
N ASP A 75 8.57 1.43 -21.65
CA ASP A 75 9.09 2.42 -22.61
C ASP A 75 9.00 3.85 -22.05
#